data_AF-A0A077M9A9-F1
#
_entry.id   AF-A0A077M9A9-F1
#
_cell.length_a   1.000
_cell.length_b   1.000
_cell.length_c   1.000
_cell.angle_alpha   90.00
_cell.angle_beta   90.00
_cell.angle_gamma   90.00
#
_symmetry.space_group_name_H-M   'P 1'
#
loop_
_entity.id
_entity.type
_entity.pdbx_description
1 polymer ?
#
loop_
_entity_poly.entity_id
_entity_poly.type
_entity_poly.pdbx_seq_one_letter_code
_entity_poly.pdbx_strand_id
1 'polypeptide(L)'
;MSVLERRLQLLLSHDQYDRVAAEAGRSGRSVNAVVRDALDRYLEPEHSWTEGVEVFLALTESPGPDQVQSPGDLASELDEQFDRVVLAAPGDRS
;
A
#
# COMPACT_ATOMS: atom_id res chain seq x y z
N MET A 1 6.71 -17.06 -3.22
CA MET A 1 7.39 -17.15 -1.90
C MET A 1 8.88 -17.03 -2.12
N SER A 2 9.44 -15.82 -1.97
CA SER A 2 10.89 -15.62 -2.01
C SER A 2 11.45 -15.94 -0.62
N VAL A 3 12.33 -16.93 -0.56
CA VAL A 3 13.09 -17.28 0.64
C VAL A 3 14.17 -16.21 0.83
N LEU A 4 14.49 -15.85 2.07
CA LEU A 4 15.59 -14.91 2.34
C LEU A 4 16.92 -15.52 1.88
N GLU A 5 17.36 -15.21 0.67
CA GLU A 5 18.51 -15.84 -0.01
C GLU A 5 19.86 -15.23 0.37
N ARG A 6 19.87 -13.96 0.79
CA ARG A 6 21.11 -13.20 1.08
C ARG A 6 21.06 -12.61 2.48
N ARG A 7 22.15 -12.79 3.23
CA ARG A 7 22.31 -12.25 4.59
C ARG A 7 23.13 -10.97 4.58
N LEU A 8 22.56 -9.90 5.12
CA LEU A 8 23.23 -8.64 5.37
C LEU A 8 23.65 -8.54 6.84
N GLN A 9 24.86 -8.07 7.11
CA GLN A 9 25.33 -7.69 8.44
C GLN A 9 25.65 -6.19 8.41
N LEU A 10 25.09 -5.44 9.35
CA LEU A 10 25.24 -3.99 9.46
C LEU A 10 25.66 -3.65 10.88
N LEU A 11 26.62 -2.74 11.01
CA LEU A 11 26.98 -2.13 12.28
C LEU A 11 26.23 -0.80 12.40
N LEU A 12 25.52 -0.63 13.49
CA LEU A 12 24.78 0.59 13.82
C LEU A 12 25.48 1.31 14.97
N SER A 13 25.42 2.63 14.97
CA SER A 13 25.72 3.39 16.18
C SER A 13 24.68 3.08 17.27
N HIS A 14 24.99 3.42 18.51
CA HIS A 14 24.07 3.25 19.64
C HIS A 14 22.73 3.95 19.37
N ASP A 15 22.77 5.24 19.01
CA ASP A 15 21.59 6.03 18.69
C ASP A 15 20.77 5.46 17.53
N GLN A 16 21.44 4.91 16.51
CA GLN A 16 20.75 4.26 15.38
C GLN A 16 20.02 3.00 15.85
N TYR A 17 20.68 2.17 16.67
CA TYR A 17 20.06 0.98 17.21
C TYR A 17 18.86 1.31 18.10
N ASP A 18 18.99 2.29 18.99
CA ASP A 18 17.92 2.69 19.92
C ASP A 18 16.66 3.15 19.17
N ARG A 19 16.84 3.93 18.09
CA ARG A 19 15.72 4.35 17.23
C ARG A 19 14.99 3.17 16.60
N VAL A 20 15.73 2.20 16.06
CA VAL A 20 15.12 1.02 15.42
C VAL A 20 14.49 0.10 16.47
N ALA A 21 15.12 -0.06 17.64
CA ALA A 21 14.59 -0.85 18.75
C ALA A 21 13.29 -0.25 19.31
N ALA A 22 13.21 1.08 19.45
CA ALA A 22 12.01 1.77 19.88
C ALA A 22 10.84 1.54 18.89
N GLU A 23 11.11 1.62 17.58
CA GLU A 23 10.09 1.36 16.56
C GLU A 23 9.68 -0.13 16.50
N ALA A 24 10.64 -1.04 16.68
CA ALA A 24 10.37 -2.47 16.80
C ALA A 24 9.43 -2.76 17.99
N GLY A 25 9.70 -2.15 19.15
CA GLY A 25 8.84 -2.24 20.34
C GLY A 25 7.45 -1.65 20.12
N ARG A 26 7.37 -0.44 19.53
CA ARG A 26 6.10 0.23 19.20
C ARG A 26 5.22 -0.59 18.25
N SER A 27 5.82 -1.22 17.26
CA SER A 27 5.11 -1.94 16.20
C SER A 27 4.93 -3.44 16.47
N GLY A 28 5.47 -3.97 17.57
CA GLY A 28 5.45 -5.41 17.88
C GLY A 28 6.25 -6.27 16.89
N ARG A 29 7.19 -5.65 16.16
CA ARG A 29 8.00 -6.31 15.11
C ARG A 29 9.42 -6.54 15.60
N SER A 30 10.15 -7.43 14.93
CA SER A 30 11.59 -7.56 15.18
C SER A 30 12.37 -6.39 14.55
N VAL A 31 13.53 -6.06 15.12
CA VAL A 31 14.48 -5.08 14.54
C VAL A 31 14.77 -5.39 13.06
N ASN A 32 15.01 -6.66 12.72
CA ASN A 32 15.24 -7.08 11.34
C ASN A 32 14.02 -6.89 10.42
N ALA A 33 12.80 -6.96 10.95
CA ALA A 33 11.60 -6.68 10.17
C ALA A 33 11.47 -5.17 9.90
N VAL A 34 11.77 -4.32 10.90
CA VAL A 34 11.78 -2.87 10.75
C VAL A 34 12.83 -2.40 9.74
N VAL A 35 14.06 -2.97 9.80
CA VAL A 35 15.12 -2.62 8.85
C VAL A 35 14.74 -3.02 7.42
N ARG A 36 14.16 -4.21 7.21
CA ARG A 36 13.72 -4.65 5.88
C ARG A 36 12.61 -3.75 5.34
N ASP A 37 11.59 -3.48 6.14
CA ASP A 37 10.48 -2.59 5.78
C ASP A 37 10.97 -1.16 5.45
N ALA A 38 11.98 -0.66 6.16
CA ALA A 38 12.59 0.62 5.85
C ALA A 38 13.38 0.60 4.52
N LEU A 39 14.11 -0.48 4.26
CA LEU A 39 14.80 -0.68 2.98
C LEU A 39 13.81 -0.80 1.84
N ASP A 40 12.73 -1.56 2.02
CA ASP A 40 11.69 -1.73 1.02
C ASP A 40 11.10 -0.37 0.69
N ARG A 41 10.67 0.45 1.66
CA ARG A 41 10.15 1.80 1.40
C ARG A 41 11.14 2.77 0.76
N TYR A 42 12.42 2.66 1.12
CA TYR A 42 13.45 3.57 0.60
C TYR A 42 13.89 3.20 -0.82
N LEU A 43 13.88 1.90 -1.13
CA LEU A 43 14.30 1.35 -2.41
C LEU A 43 13.13 1.03 -3.33
N GLU A 44 11.90 1.11 -2.83
CA GLU A 44 10.71 1.07 -3.67
C GLU A 44 10.93 2.18 -4.70
N PRO A 45 10.94 1.85 -6.01
CA PRO A 45 10.88 2.90 -6.99
C PRO A 45 9.64 3.68 -6.60
N GLU A 46 9.81 4.98 -6.30
CA GLU A 46 8.67 5.88 -6.28
C GLU A 46 7.88 5.49 -7.52
N HIS A 47 6.67 4.95 -7.36
CA HIS A 47 5.70 4.97 -8.44
C HIS A 47 5.66 6.44 -8.76
N SER A 48 6.36 6.81 -9.83
CA SER A 48 6.66 8.20 -10.09
C SER A 48 5.29 8.85 -10.11
N TRP A 49 5.08 9.86 -9.28
CA TRP A 49 3.81 10.59 -9.29
C TRP A 49 3.42 10.93 -10.73
N THR A 50 4.42 11.20 -11.56
CA THR A 50 4.34 11.35 -13.02
C THR A 50 3.77 10.12 -13.74
N GLU A 51 4.27 8.92 -13.47
CA GLU A 51 3.77 7.67 -14.08
C GLU A 51 2.32 7.38 -13.67
N GLY A 52 1.98 7.62 -12.40
CA GLY A 52 0.59 7.50 -11.93
C GLY A 52 -0.36 8.50 -12.60
N VAL A 53 0.09 9.75 -12.78
CA VAL A 53 -0.66 10.79 -13.49
C VAL A 53 -0.79 10.47 -14.98
N GLU A 54 0.26 9.97 -15.64
CA GLU A 54 0.21 9.56 -17.04
C GLU A 54 -0.80 8.44 -17.27
N VAL A 55 -0.80 7.40 -16.43
CA VAL A 55 -1.79 6.31 -16.49
C VAL A 55 -3.20 6.85 -16.27
N PHE A 56 -3.39 7.72 -15.26
CA PHE A 56 -4.70 8.32 -14.99
C PHE A 56 -5.21 9.18 -16.15
N LEU A 57 -4.36 10.01 -16.76
CA LEU A 57 -4.75 10.85 -17.89
C LEU A 57 -5.09 10.00 -19.13
N ALA A 58 -4.35 8.92 -19.38
CA ALA A 58 -4.64 7.99 -20.46
C ALA A 58 -6.03 7.35 -20.33
N LEU A 59 -6.53 7.12 -19.11
CA LEU A 59 -7.89 6.63 -18.87
C LEU A 59 -8.98 7.65 -19.26
N THR A 60 -8.63 8.92 -19.39
CA THR A 60 -9.57 10.02 -19.71
C THR A 60 -9.46 10.51 -21.16
N GLU A 61 -8.49 10.02 -21.93
CA GLU A 61 -8.18 10.49 -23.28
C GLU A 61 -9.29 10.18 -24.30
N SER A 62 -10.11 9.16 -24.04
CA SER A 62 -11.28 8.85 -24.87
C SER A 62 -12.46 8.46 -23.97
N PRO A 63 -13.49 9.32 -23.82
CA PRO A 63 -14.71 8.89 -23.17
C PRO A 63 -15.30 7.74 -23.99
N GLY A 64 -15.43 6.57 -23.38
CA GLY A 64 -16.08 5.43 -24.02
C GLY A 64 -17.51 5.80 -24.42
N PRO A 65 -18.07 5.22 -25.50
CA PRO A 65 -19.39 5.58 -26.01
C PRO A 65 -20.54 5.44 -25.01
N ASP A 66 -20.33 4.69 -23.91
CA ASP A 66 -21.31 4.45 -22.84
C ASP A 66 -21.00 5.18 -21.51
N GLN A 67 -20.02 6.09 -21.46
CA GLN A 67 -19.57 6.71 -20.19
C GLN A 67 -20.27 8.02 -19.79
N VAL A 68 -21.45 8.31 -20.34
CA VAL A 68 -22.28 9.42 -19.84
C VAL A 68 -23.10 8.93 -18.65
N GLN A 69 -22.43 8.65 -17.54
CA GLN A 69 -23.11 8.45 -16.26
C GLN A 69 -23.39 9.82 -15.63
N SER A 70 -24.60 10.02 -15.09
CA SER A 70 -24.83 11.20 -14.27
C SER A 70 -24.08 11.06 -12.94
N PRO A 71 -23.71 12.18 -12.28
CA PRO A 71 -23.10 12.11 -10.95
C PRO A 71 -23.93 11.32 -9.91
N GLY A 72 -25.27 11.28 -10.08
CA GLY A 72 -26.15 10.52 -9.19
C GLY A 72 -26.10 9.00 -9.44
N ASP A 73 -25.96 8.58 -10.70
CA ASP A 73 -25.82 7.16 -11.04
C ASP A 73 -24.48 6.61 -10.54
N LEU A 74 -23.41 7.40 -10.70
CA LEU A 74 -22.08 7.07 -10.19
C LEU A 74 -22.06 6.97 -8.66
N ALA A 75 -22.70 7.90 -7.96
CA ALA A 75 -22.80 7.86 -6.50
C ALA A 75 -23.51 6.58 -6.02
N SER A 76 -24.60 6.21 -6.69
CA SER A 76 -25.37 5.00 -6.34
C SER A 76 -24.57 3.73 -6.60
N GLU A 77 -23.83 3.65 -7.72
CA GLU A 77 -22.96 2.51 -8.03
C GLU A 77 -21.81 2.37 -7.00
N LEU A 78 -21.20 3.49 -6.60
CA LEU A 78 -20.14 3.49 -5.59
C LEU A 78 -20.63 3.06 -4.22
N ASP A 79 -21.83 3.50 -3.81
CA ASP A 79 -22.46 3.05 -2.57
C ASP A 79 -22.73 1.54 -2.60
N GLU A 80 -23.27 1.01 -3.70
CA GLU A 80 -23.50 -0.44 -3.87
C GLU A 80 -22.22 -1.26 -3.87
N GLN A 81 -21.14 -0.76 -4.50
CA GLN A 81 -19.84 -1.42 -4.49
C GLN A 81 -19.19 -1.35 -3.10
N PHE A 82 -19.29 -0.22 -2.41
CA PHE A 82 -18.78 -0.05 -1.06
C PHE A 82 -19.49 -0.98 -0.08
N ASP A 83 -20.82 -1.06 -0.14
CA ASP A 83 -21.62 -2.01 0.63
C ASP A 83 -21.21 -3.45 0.31
N ARG A 84 -20.97 -3.80 -0.95
CA ARG A 84 -20.49 -5.13 -1.33
C ARG A 84 -19.12 -5.46 -0.76
N VAL A 85 -18.19 -4.51 -0.74
CA VAL A 85 -16.82 -4.71 -0.23
C VAL A 85 -16.78 -4.71 1.30
N VAL A 86 -17.57 -3.86 1.94
CA VAL A 86 -17.62 -3.71 3.41
C VAL A 86 -18.49 -4.79 4.06
N LEU A 87 -19.59 -5.21 3.44
CA LEU A 87 -20.46 -6.29 3.93
C LEU A 87 -19.96 -7.69 3.55
N ALA A 88 -18.98 -7.81 2.65
CA ALA A 88 -18.29 -9.07 2.38
C ALA A 88 -17.04 -9.30 3.28
N ALA A 89 -16.69 -8.34 4.16
CA ALA A 89 -15.66 -8.56 5.17
C ALA A 89 -16.21 -9.50 6.27
N PRO A 90 -15.53 -10.64 6.55
CA PRO A 90 -16.13 -11.77 7.24
C PRO A 90 -16.30 -11.49 8.72
N GLY A 91 -17.54 -11.38 9.16
CA GLY A 91 -17.92 -11.34 10.55
C GLY A 91 -19.11 -12.25 10.79
N ASP A 92 -18.85 -13.34 11.53
CA ASP A 92 -19.82 -14.22 12.22
C ASP A 92 -20.45 -15.31 11.32
N ARG A 93 -20.45 -16.63 11.57
CA ARG A 93 -20.40 -17.55 12.74
C ARG A 93 -20.17 -18.97 12.16
N SER A 94 -19.71 -20.03 12.81
CA SER A 94 -19.30 -20.40 14.17
C SER A 94 -18.65 -21.79 14.04
#